data_AF-A0A7L5ZHZ3-F1
#
_entry.id   AF-A0A7L5ZHZ3-F1
#
_cell.length_a   1.000
_cell.length_b   1.000
_cell.length_c   1.000
_cell.angle_alpha   90.00
_cell.angle_beta   90.00
_cell.angle_gamma   90.00
#
_symmetry.space_group_name_H-M   'P 1'
#
loop_
_entity.id
_entity.type
_entity.pdbx_description
1 polymer ?
#
loop_
_entity_poly.entity_id
_entity_poly.type
_entity_poly.pdbx_seq_one_letter_code
_entity_poly.pdbx_strand_id
1 'polypeptide(L)'
;MGRRVGRDRRPAQRNRGSGRDHGESRKAKPGAPTLQIYLDYQCPWCKTLEDTHGKTIEELAAAGDINLVYSTKTFLDPGLRNDASYRSAVAAACADVAGVYAAYHDEVFANQPTTEGEGYSTDQLRTTFAQAAGINGDKLTAFQQCYDARTFGNFVKGVEEASAKAGVNTTPR
;
A
#
# COMPACT_ATOMS: atom_id res chain seq x y z
N MET A 1 -13.89 -3.37 61.69
CA MET A 1 -12.60 -3.68 61.02
C MET A 1 -12.81 -4.79 59.99
N GLY A 2 -12.26 -4.64 58.77
CA GLY A 2 -12.11 -5.71 57.75
C GLY A 2 -13.24 -5.76 56.70
N ARG A 3 -13.18 -4.98 55.61
CA ARG A 3 -12.50 -5.16 54.31
C ARG A 3 -13.36 -5.84 53.23
N ARG A 4 -13.54 -5.11 52.12
CA ARG A 4 -14.28 -5.42 50.88
C ARG A 4 -13.55 -6.46 50.02
N VAL A 5 -14.30 -7.28 49.28
CA VAL A 5 -13.98 -7.84 47.96
C VAL A 5 -15.34 -8.11 47.29
N GLY A 6 -15.71 -7.71 46.07
CA GLY A 6 -14.95 -7.33 44.88
C GLY A 6 -15.55 -8.10 43.70
N ARG A 7 -16.28 -7.38 42.84
CA ARG A 7 -16.97 -7.80 41.60
C ARG A 7 -16.32 -8.98 40.85
N ASP A 8 -17.11 -10.01 40.58
CA ASP A 8 -16.82 -11.00 39.55
C ASP A 8 -17.25 -10.43 38.18
N ARG A 9 -16.30 -9.81 37.47
CA ARG A 9 -16.43 -9.43 36.07
C ARG A 9 -15.40 -10.23 35.29
N ARG A 10 -15.88 -11.26 34.59
CA ARG A 10 -15.11 -11.95 33.53
C ARG A 10 -14.62 -10.90 32.53
N PRO A 11 -13.31 -10.79 32.26
CA PRO A 11 -12.84 -9.92 31.20
C PRO A 11 -13.19 -10.55 29.85
N ALA A 12 -13.99 -9.82 29.06
CA ALA A 12 -14.20 -10.13 27.66
C ALA A 12 -12.84 -10.21 26.95
N GLN A 13 -12.65 -11.29 26.21
CA GLN A 13 -11.44 -11.56 25.44
C GLN A 13 -11.14 -10.38 24.50
N ARG A 14 -9.95 -9.79 24.66
CA ARG A 14 -9.41 -8.78 23.75
C ARG A 14 -9.27 -9.40 22.37
N ASN A 15 -10.05 -8.90 21.44
CA ASN A 15 -9.90 -9.17 20.01
C ASN A 15 -8.51 -8.64 19.57
N ARG A 16 -7.54 -9.53 19.39
CA ARG A 16 -6.24 -9.22 18.78
C ARG A 16 -6.41 -9.36 17.27
N GLY A 17 -6.97 -8.34 16.62
CA GLY A 17 -6.89 -8.18 15.17
C GLY A 17 -5.61 -7.44 14.81
N SER A 18 -4.58 -8.18 14.37
CA SER A 18 -3.45 -7.61 13.62
C SER A 18 -3.84 -7.57 12.14
N GLY A 19 -3.95 -6.37 11.59
CA GLY A 19 -4.34 -6.14 10.20
C GLY A 19 -5.12 -4.85 10.14
N ARG A 20 -4.41 -3.71 10.16
CA ARG A 20 -5.03 -2.42 9.87
C ARG A 20 -5.14 -2.35 8.35
N ASP A 21 -6.37 -2.57 7.85
CA ASP A 21 -6.79 -2.15 6.51
C ASP A 21 -6.49 -0.66 6.38
N HIS A 22 -5.40 -0.38 5.69
CA HIS A 22 -5.02 0.93 5.21
C HIS A 22 -5.23 0.82 3.68
N GLY A 23 -6.47 1.13 3.32
CA GLY A 23 -7.10 1.05 2.02
C GLY A 23 -8.50 1.61 2.19
N GLU A 24 -8.81 2.73 1.55
CA GLU A 24 -10.11 3.41 1.59
C GLU A 24 -11.28 2.40 1.63
N SER A 25 -11.86 2.18 2.81
CA SER A 25 -12.84 1.12 3.02
C SER A 25 -14.20 1.50 2.45
N ARG A 26 -14.31 1.52 1.11
CA ARG A 26 -15.55 1.10 0.46
C ARG A 26 -15.69 -0.38 0.81
N LYS A 27 -16.37 -0.66 1.92
CA LYS A 27 -16.49 -2.02 2.44
C LYS A 27 -17.01 -2.91 1.33
N ALA A 28 -16.22 -3.93 0.98
CA ALA A 28 -16.66 -4.96 0.06
C ALA A 28 -18.00 -5.55 0.54
N LYS A 29 -18.84 -5.95 -0.41
CA LYS A 29 -20.13 -6.58 -0.12
C LYS A 29 -19.91 -7.82 0.76
N PRO A 30 -20.85 -8.17 1.65
CA PRO A 30 -20.73 -9.41 2.43
C PRO A 30 -20.51 -10.62 1.51
N GLY A 31 -19.43 -11.36 1.74
CA GLY A 31 -19.07 -12.54 0.94
C GLY A 31 -18.28 -12.25 -0.34
N ALA A 32 -17.93 -11.00 -0.63
CA ALA A 32 -17.05 -10.66 -1.75
C ALA A 32 -15.68 -11.35 -1.58
N PRO A 33 -15.11 -11.96 -2.63
CA PRO A 33 -13.78 -12.55 -2.57
C PRO A 33 -12.69 -11.50 -2.41
N THR A 34 -11.57 -11.86 -1.79
CA THR A 34 -10.38 -11.03 -1.74
C THR A 34 -9.53 -11.25 -2.98
N LEU A 35 -9.22 -10.18 -3.70
CA LEU A 35 -8.18 -10.16 -4.72
C LEU A 35 -6.92 -9.54 -4.11
N GLN A 36 -5.97 -10.39 -3.75
CA GLN A 36 -4.65 -9.95 -3.30
C GLN A 36 -3.71 -9.93 -4.51
N ILE A 37 -3.14 -8.75 -4.80
CA ILE A 37 -2.15 -8.59 -5.86
C ILE A 37 -0.81 -8.27 -5.21
N TYR A 38 0.24 -9.00 -5.57
CA TYR A 38 1.61 -8.65 -5.24
C TYR A 38 2.26 -7.96 -6.43
N LEU A 39 2.83 -6.79 -6.20
CA LEU A 39 3.42 -5.97 -7.26
C LEU A 39 4.65 -5.23 -6.78
N ASP A 40 5.49 -4.81 -7.71
CA ASP A 40 6.64 -3.96 -7.45
C ASP A 40 6.57 -2.78 -8.44
N TYR A 41 6.70 -1.54 -7.94
CA TYR A 41 6.57 -0.33 -8.76
C TYR A 41 7.67 -0.15 -9.82
N GLN A 42 8.74 -0.95 -9.78
CA GLN A 42 9.75 -1.02 -10.85
C GLN A 42 9.47 -2.12 -11.88
N CYS A 43 8.58 -3.07 -11.57
CA CYS A 43 8.38 -4.24 -12.41
C CYS A 43 7.58 -3.88 -13.68
N PRO A 44 8.11 -4.13 -14.89
CA PRO A 44 7.42 -3.83 -16.15
C PRO A 44 6.19 -4.73 -16.38
N TRP A 45 6.19 -5.95 -15.84
CA TRP A 45 5.04 -6.84 -15.91
C TRP A 45 3.92 -6.41 -14.95
N CYS A 46 4.25 -5.76 -13.83
CA CYS A 46 3.23 -5.14 -12.98
C CYS A 46 2.57 -3.98 -13.71
N LYS A 47 3.36 -3.13 -14.39
CA LYS A 47 2.81 -2.10 -15.26
C LYS A 47 1.90 -2.68 -16.34
N THR A 48 2.30 -3.77 -16.98
CA THR A 48 1.46 -4.44 -17.99
C THR A 48 0.12 -4.89 -17.40
N LEU A 49 0.12 -5.42 -16.17
CA LEU A 49 -1.12 -5.79 -15.47
C LEU A 49 -1.99 -4.56 -15.20
N GLU A 50 -1.43 -3.47 -14.69
CA GLU A 50 -2.21 -2.25 -14.40
C GLU A 50 -2.75 -1.61 -15.70
N ASP A 51 -1.93 -1.49 -16.74
CA ASP A 51 -2.34 -0.94 -18.03
C ASP A 51 -3.47 -1.77 -18.69
N THR A 52 -3.48 -3.09 -18.46
CA THR A 52 -4.45 -4.01 -19.10
C THR A 52 -5.70 -4.23 -18.25
N HIS A 53 -5.54 -4.33 -16.93
CA HIS A 53 -6.58 -4.81 -16.01
C HIS A 53 -6.85 -3.87 -14.83
N GLY A 54 -5.95 -2.92 -14.53
CA GLY A 54 -6.04 -2.05 -13.35
C GLY A 54 -7.40 -1.38 -13.23
N LYS A 55 -7.85 -0.70 -14.29
CA LYS A 55 -9.18 -0.07 -14.31
C LYS A 55 -10.33 -1.03 -13.98
N THR A 56 -10.32 -2.25 -14.52
CA THR A 56 -11.39 -3.23 -14.24
C THR A 56 -11.33 -3.71 -12.79
N ILE A 57 -10.13 -3.94 -12.27
CA ILE A 57 -9.89 -4.33 -10.88
C ILE A 57 -10.41 -3.24 -9.93
N GLU A 58 -10.09 -1.98 -10.21
CA GLU A 58 -10.55 -0.84 -9.42
C GLU A 58 -12.07 -0.65 -9.50
N GLU A 59 -12.69 -0.81 -10.67
CA GLU A 59 -14.15 -0.75 -10.84
C GLU A 59 -14.85 -1.82 -10.00
N LEU A 60 -14.32 -3.05 -9.99
CA LEU A 60 -14.84 -4.14 -9.15
C LEU A 60 -14.70 -3.83 -7.65
N ALA A 61 -13.55 -3.27 -7.25
CA ALA A 61 -13.31 -2.87 -5.86
C ALA A 61 -14.26 -1.72 -5.45
N ALA A 62 -14.43 -0.71 -6.31
CA ALA A 62 -15.32 0.42 -6.09
C ALA A 62 -16.80 0.02 -6.01
N ALA A 63 -17.20 -1.00 -6.79
CA ALA A 63 -18.52 -1.61 -6.73
C ALA A 63 -18.71 -2.50 -5.48
N GLY A 64 -17.63 -2.81 -4.75
CA GLY A 64 -17.60 -3.70 -3.60
C GLY A 64 -17.72 -5.18 -3.97
N ASP A 65 -17.50 -5.54 -5.24
CA ASP A 65 -17.56 -6.92 -5.72
C ASP A 65 -16.32 -7.73 -5.36
N ILE A 66 -15.21 -7.05 -5.06
CA ILE A 66 -14.00 -7.65 -4.51
C ILE A 66 -13.51 -6.84 -3.31
N ASN A 67 -12.84 -7.52 -2.38
CA ASN A 67 -11.93 -6.87 -1.45
C ASN A 67 -10.54 -6.80 -2.08
N LEU A 68 -10.17 -5.65 -2.62
CA LEU A 68 -8.88 -5.46 -3.29
C LEU A 68 -7.80 -5.15 -2.26
N VAL A 69 -6.71 -5.92 -2.30
CA VAL A 69 -5.52 -5.66 -1.49
C VAL A 69 -4.31 -5.63 -2.41
N TYR A 70 -3.59 -4.51 -2.40
CA TYR A 70 -2.29 -4.41 -3.04
C TYR A 70 -1.19 -4.62 -1.99
N SER A 71 -0.29 -5.57 -2.26
CA SER A 71 0.89 -5.86 -1.43
C SER A 71 2.14 -5.47 -2.20
N THR A 72 2.70 -4.31 -1.87
CA THR A 72 3.89 -3.77 -2.52
C THR A 72 5.14 -4.52 -2.07
N LYS A 73 5.82 -5.10 -3.05
CA LYS A 73 7.10 -5.80 -2.95
C LYS A 73 8.24 -4.82 -3.23
N THR A 74 9.42 -5.15 -2.72
CA THR A 74 10.64 -4.36 -2.91
C THR A 74 11.86 -5.23 -3.23
N PHE A 75 11.65 -6.47 -3.68
CA PHE A 75 12.72 -7.44 -3.90
C PHE A 75 13.60 -7.13 -5.12
N LEU A 76 13.17 -6.24 -6.01
CA LEU A 76 13.96 -5.80 -7.17
C LEU A 76 15.09 -4.85 -6.78
N ASP A 77 14.91 -4.03 -5.73
CA ASP A 77 15.86 -3.01 -5.27
C ASP A 77 17.31 -3.54 -5.12
N PRO A 78 17.58 -4.68 -4.43
CA PRO A 78 18.94 -5.21 -4.31
C PRO A 78 19.59 -5.57 -5.65
N GLY A 79 18.82 -6.14 -6.59
CA GLY A 79 19.32 -6.55 -7.90
C GLY A 79 19.57 -5.36 -8.83
N LEU A 80 18.72 -4.33 -8.74
CA LEU A 80 18.80 -3.10 -9.53
C LEU A 80 19.75 -2.05 -8.91
N ARG A 81 20.25 -2.32 -7.69
CA ARG A 81 21.19 -1.46 -6.95
C ARG A 81 20.62 -0.06 -6.70
N ASN A 82 19.33 0.03 -6.43
CA ASN A 82 18.61 1.25 -6.09
C ASN A 82 17.64 1.01 -4.93
N ASP A 83 16.77 1.98 -4.62
CA ASP A 83 15.74 1.89 -3.59
C ASP A 83 14.35 2.36 -4.08
N ALA A 84 14.14 2.31 -5.39
CA ALA A 84 12.97 2.94 -6.01
C ALA A 84 11.67 2.17 -5.71
N SER A 85 11.71 0.84 -5.57
CA SER A 85 10.54 0.06 -5.16
C SER A 85 10.14 0.42 -3.74
N TYR A 86 11.09 0.45 -2.81
CA TYR A 86 10.86 0.83 -1.42
C TYR A 86 10.32 2.26 -1.29
N ARG A 87 10.92 3.22 -1.98
CA ARG A 87 10.47 4.63 -1.93
C ARG A 87 9.06 4.80 -2.45
N SER A 88 8.73 4.12 -3.55
CA SER A 88 7.40 4.17 -4.14
C SER A 88 6.36 3.50 -3.22
N ALA A 89 6.71 2.36 -2.62
CA ALA A 89 5.85 1.67 -1.65
C ALA A 89 5.58 2.51 -0.38
N VAL A 90 6.59 3.22 0.14
CA VAL A 90 6.40 4.15 1.26
C VAL A 90 5.49 5.31 0.87
N ALA A 91 5.67 5.87 -0.34
CA ALA A 91 4.86 6.97 -0.82
C ALA A 91 3.39 6.54 -1.01
N ALA A 92 3.15 5.38 -1.61
CA ALA A 92 1.82 4.82 -1.76
C ALA A 92 1.12 4.59 -0.40
N ALA A 93 1.84 4.09 0.61
CA ALA A 93 1.30 3.96 1.96
C ALA A 93 0.97 5.34 2.61
N CYS A 94 1.75 6.38 2.33
CA CYS A 94 1.42 7.75 2.75
C CYS A 94 0.19 8.30 2.01
N ALA A 95 0.01 7.99 0.72
CA ALA A 95 -1.16 8.38 -0.05
C ALA A 95 -2.43 7.69 0.45
N ASP A 96 -2.31 6.45 0.93
CA ASP A 96 -3.44 5.74 1.54
C ASP A 96 -3.96 6.43 2.81
N VAL A 97 -3.08 6.94 3.67
CA VAL A 97 -3.49 7.75 4.84
C VAL A 97 -4.29 8.99 4.41
N ALA A 98 -3.98 9.56 3.25
CA ALA A 98 -4.70 10.69 2.68
C ALA A 98 -6.02 10.29 1.98
N GLY A 99 -6.33 9.00 1.89
CA GLY A 99 -7.52 8.43 1.25
C GLY A 99 -7.47 8.52 -0.27
N VAL A 100 -6.28 8.44 -0.88
CA VAL A 100 -6.09 8.55 -2.33
C VAL A 100 -5.09 7.52 -2.87
N TYR A 101 -5.03 6.35 -2.25
CA TYR A 101 -4.11 5.29 -2.65
C TYR A 101 -4.22 4.94 -4.14
N ALA A 102 -5.43 4.68 -4.63
CA ALA A 102 -5.69 4.25 -6.01
C ALA A 102 -5.13 5.27 -7.03
N ALA A 103 -5.51 6.53 -6.89
CA ALA A 103 -5.01 7.59 -7.77
C ALA A 103 -3.48 7.75 -7.70
N TYR A 104 -2.87 7.63 -6.51
CA TYR A 104 -1.41 7.70 -6.39
C TYR A 104 -0.71 6.49 -7.00
N HIS A 105 -1.27 5.30 -6.81
CA HIS A 105 -0.79 4.06 -7.38
C HIS A 105 -0.76 4.14 -8.91
N ASP A 106 -1.85 4.63 -9.51
CA ASP A 106 -1.96 4.86 -10.95
C ASP A 106 -0.90 5.84 -11.45
N GLU A 107 -0.69 6.96 -10.75
CA GLU A 107 0.32 7.94 -11.14
C GLU A 107 1.74 7.37 -11.13
N VAL A 108 2.08 6.49 -10.18
CA VAL A 108 3.39 5.83 -10.17
C VAL A 108 3.55 4.92 -11.39
N PHE A 109 2.56 4.08 -11.72
CA PHE A 109 2.67 3.15 -12.86
C PHE A 109 2.52 3.83 -14.23
N ALA A 110 1.72 4.90 -14.32
CA ALA A 110 1.60 5.71 -15.52
C ALA A 110 2.94 6.38 -15.89
N ASN A 111 3.75 6.69 -14.88
CA ASN A 111 5.05 7.34 -15.02
C ASN A 111 6.24 6.39 -14.81
N GLN A 112 6.03 5.07 -14.80
CA GLN A 112 7.11 4.09 -14.69
C GLN A 112 8.10 4.29 -15.86
N PRO A 113 9.42 4.43 -15.58
CA PRO A 113 10.41 4.53 -16.63
C PRO A 113 10.38 3.31 -17.56
N THR A 114 10.69 3.53 -18.84
CA THR A 114 10.77 2.45 -19.84
C THR A 114 11.85 1.41 -19.47
N THR A 115 12.93 1.84 -18.82
CA THR A 115 14.01 0.96 -18.38
C THR A 115 13.84 0.61 -16.90
N GLU A 116 13.68 -0.68 -16.60
CA GLU A 116 13.68 -1.18 -15.22
C GLU A 116 15.00 -0.80 -14.52
N GLY A 117 14.90 -0.28 -13.29
CA GLY A 117 16.05 0.18 -12.51
C GLY A 117 16.40 1.66 -12.62
N GLU A 118 15.87 2.41 -13.60
CA GLU A 118 16.00 3.87 -13.61
C GLU A 118 15.29 4.50 -12.41
N GLY A 119 14.15 3.92 -12.01
CA GLY A 119 13.38 4.35 -10.86
C GLY A 119 12.81 5.77 -10.99
N TYR A 120 12.44 6.36 -9.86
CA TYR A 120 11.78 7.67 -9.82
C TYR A 120 12.63 8.67 -9.07
N SER A 121 12.64 9.92 -9.53
CA SER A 121 13.23 11.01 -8.76
C SER A 121 12.48 11.22 -7.44
N THR A 122 13.15 11.83 -6.46
CA THR A 122 12.51 12.15 -5.18
C THR A 122 11.32 13.07 -5.37
N ASP A 123 11.45 14.10 -6.23
CA ASP A 123 10.39 15.09 -6.43
C ASP A 123 9.16 14.51 -7.15
N GLN A 124 9.36 13.58 -8.09
CA GLN A 124 8.26 12.85 -8.72
C GLN A 124 7.38 12.15 -7.67
N LEU A 125 7.98 11.31 -6.83
CA LEU A 125 7.24 10.57 -5.80
C LEU A 125 6.66 11.51 -4.73
N ARG A 126 7.43 12.52 -4.31
CA ARG A 126 7.11 13.38 -3.16
C ARG A 126 6.10 14.48 -3.50
N THR A 127 6.09 14.96 -4.73
CA THR A 127 5.39 16.18 -5.13
C THR A 127 4.54 15.94 -6.37
N THR A 128 5.16 15.58 -7.50
CA THR A 128 4.47 15.54 -8.80
C THR A 128 3.31 14.54 -8.80
N PHE A 129 3.57 13.28 -8.44
CA PHE A 129 2.55 12.22 -8.44
C PHE A 129 1.53 12.44 -7.33
N ALA A 130 1.95 12.97 -6.19
CA ALA A 130 1.04 13.32 -5.10
C ALA A 130 0.01 14.37 -5.55
N GLN A 131 0.47 15.45 -6.19
CA GLN A 131 -0.41 16.49 -6.71
C GLN A 131 -1.32 16.00 -7.83
N ALA A 132 -0.79 15.20 -8.76
CA ALA A 132 -1.56 14.60 -9.84
C ALA A 132 -2.67 13.67 -9.31
N ALA A 133 -2.38 12.92 -8.25
CA ALA A 133 -3.34 12.10 -7.51
C ALA A 133 -4.32 12.91 -6.63
N GLY A 134 -4.27 14.25 -6.68
CA GLY A 134 -5.17 15.13 -5.95
C GLY A 134 -4.74 15.51 -4.53
N ILE A 135 -3.53 15.13 -4.09
CA ILE A 135 -2.99 15.54 -2.78
C ILE A 135 -2.45 16.98 -2.89
N ASN A 136 -3.22 17.93 -2.36
CA ASN A 136 -2.92 19.37 -2.44
C ASN A 136 -3.00 20.07 -1.08
N GLY A 137 -2.45 21.28 -0.98
CA GLY A 137 -2.50 22.12 0.23
C GLY A 137 -1.93 21.39 1.47
N ASP A 138 -2.63 21.48 2.60
CA ASP A 138 -2.21 20.86 3.86
C ASP A 138 -2.04 19.33 3.76
N LYS A 139 -2.85 18.66 2.91
CA LYS A 139 -2.69 17.22 2.66
C LYS A 139 -1.35 16.92 2.00
N LEU A 140 -0.89 17.78 1.09
CA LEU A 140 0.41 17.62 0.44
C LEU A 140 1.54 17.81 1.45
N THR A 141 1.45 18.81 2.32
CA THR A 141 2.44 19.00 3.39
C THR A 141 2.50 17.79 4.32
N ALA A 142 1.35 17.23 4.73
CA ALA A 142 1.30 16.03 5.56
C ALA A 142 1.86 14.78 4.84
N PHE A 143 1.51 14.60 3.56
CA PHE A 143 2.06 13.52 2.73
C PHE A 143 3.59 13.62 2.62
N GLN A 144 4.11 14.80 2.34
CA GLN A 144 5.53 15.05 2.21
C GLN A 144 6.27 14.74 3.52
N GLN A 145 5.74 15.16 4.67
CA GLN A 145 6.29 14.80 5.98
C GLN A 145 6.26 13.29 6.21
N CYS A 146 5.16 12.62 5.83
CA CYS A 146 5.05 11.16 5.94
C CYS A 146 6.12 10.45 5.10
N TYR A 147 6.30 10.88 3.85
CA TYR A 147 7.25 10.33 2.89
C TYR A 147 8.71 10.60 3.31
N ASP A 148 9.03 11.83 3.71
CA ASP A 148 10.37 12.25 4.12
C ASP A 148 10.81 11.53 5.39
N ALA A 149 9.91 11.37 6.36
CA ALA A 149 10.17 10.64 7.60
C ALA A 149 10.19 9.11 7.42
N ARG A 150 9.89 8.60 6.21
CA ARG A 150 9.73 7.16 5.95
C ARG A 150 8.78 6.49 6.95
N THR A 151 7.67 7.15 7.25
CA THR A 151 6.72 6.74 8.31
C THR A 151 6.30 5.27 8.19
N PHE A 152 6.10 4.79 6.96
CA PHE A 152 5.70 3.41 6.66
C PHE A 152 6.86 2.48 6.29
N GLY A 153 8.11 2.88 6.51
CA GLY A 153 9.28 2.09 6.13
C GLY A 153 9.31 0.69 6.73
N ASN A 154 8.99 0.55 8.03
CA ASN A 154 8.91 -0.75 8.69
C ASN A 154 7.71 -1.58 8.21
N PHE A 155 6.60 -0.92 7.84
CA PHE A 155 5.45 -1.60 7.27
C PHE A 155 5.80 -2.22 5.91
N VAL A 156 6.40 -1.44 5.00
CA VAL A 156 6.84 -1.90 3.68
C VAL A 156 7.82 -3.07 3.79
N LYS A 157 8.83 -2.96 4.67
CA LYS A 157 9.76 -4.08 4.93
C LYS A 157 9.05 -5.32 5.45
N GLY A 158 8.08 -5.14 6.33
CA GLY A 158 7.27 -6.25 6.85
C GLY A 158 6.44 -6.95 5.76
N VAL A 159 5.88 -6.20 4.80
CA VAL A 159 5.18 -6.77 3.63
C VAL A 159 6.13 -7.59 2.78
N GLU A 160 7.32 -7.07 2.48
CA GLU A 160 8.36 -7.77 1.72
C GLU A 160 8.77 -9.07 2.42
N GLU A 161 9.11 -9.02 3.71
CA GLU A 161 9.53 -10.19 4.50
C GLU A 161 8.41 -11.25 4.59
N ALA A 162 7.18 -10.82 4.87
CA ALA A 162 6.05 -11.73 5.01
C ALA A 162 5.69 -12.43 3.69
N SER A 163 5.70 -11.69 2.58
CA SER A 163 5.41 -12.24 1.26
C SER A 163 6.52 -13.17 0.75
N ALA A 164 7.80 -12.83 0.99
CA ALA A 164 8.92 -13.71 0.69
C ALA A 164 8.84 -15.03 1.49
N LYS A 165 8.50 -14.95 2.78
CA LYS A 165 8.27 -16.15 3.62
C LYS A 165 7.08 -17.00 3.13
N ALA A 166 6.09 -16.37 2.51
CA ALA A 166 4.96 -17.04 1.87
C ALA A 166 5.30 -17.61 0.47
N GLY A 167 6.55 -17.45 -0.01
CA GLY A 167 7.00 -17.97 -1.31
C GLY A 167 6.65 -17.09 -2.50
N VAL A 168 6.27 -15.83 -2.27
CA VAL A 168 6.02 -14.85 -3.34
C VAL A 168 7.33 -14.20 -3.77
N ASN A 169 7.95 -14.81 -4.78
CA ASN A 169 9.26 -14.41 -5.33
C ASN A 169 9.18 -13.85 -6.76
N THR A 170 7.96 -13.58 -7.25
CA THR A 170 7.69 -13.05 -8.59
C THR A 170 6.55 -12.06 -8.51
N THR A 171 6.59 -11.05 -9.37
CA THR A 171 5.50 -10.08 -9.56
C THR A 171 5.23 -9.86 -11.06
N PRO A 172 3.98 -9.58 -11.45
CA PRO A 172 2.79 -9.60 -10.60
C PRO A 172 2.41 -11.04 -10.17
N ARG A 173 1.73 -11.18 -9.04
CA ARG A 173 1.17 -12.45 -8.57
C ARG A 173 -0.18 -12.26 -7.91
#